data_AF-A0A8S3AAS8-F1
#
_entry.id   AF-A0A8S3AAS8-F1
#
_cell.length_a   1.000
_cell.length_b   1.000
_cell.length_c   1.000
_cell.angle_alpha   90.00
_cell.angle_beta   90.00
_cell.angle_gamma   90.00
#
_symmetry.space_group_name_H-M   'P 1'
#
loop_
_entity.id
_entity.type
_entity.pdbx_description
1 polymer ?
#
loop_
_entity_poly.entity_id
_entity_poly.type
_entity_poly.pdbx_seq_one_letter_code
_entity_poly.pdbx_strand_id
1 'polypeptide(L)' 'DQWNGTDRFHFNALVSNQDLVETYLPPFETCIRDVRVASIMCSFNAINGVPACANKFLIDTIAR' A
#
# COMPACT_ATOMS: atom_id res chain seq x y z
N ASP A 1 -18.31 -1.32 9.27
CA ASP A 1 -16.86 -1.03 9.24
C ASP A 1 -16.00 -1.92 10.14
N GLN A 2 -16.56 -2.99 10.73
CA GLN A 2 -15.78 -3.99 11.48
C GLN A 2 -16.17 -5.37 10.97
N TRP A 3 -15.19 -6.10 10.41
CA TRP A 3 -15.36 -7.49 9.98
C TRP A 3 -14.52 -8.37 10.91
N ASN A 4 -15.16 -9.33 11.58
CA ASN A 4 -14.51 -10.23 12.54
C ASN A 4 -13.64 -9.51 13.60
N GLY A 5 -14.14 -8.39 14.14
CA GLY A 5 -13.41 -7.56 15.12
C GLY A 5 -12.23 -6.76 14.54
N THR A 6 -12.02 -6.78 13.23
CA THR A 6 -10.96 -6.05 12.52
C THR A 6 -11.54 -4.86 11.76
N ASP A 7 -10.90 -3.70 11.87
CA ASP A 7 -11.21 -2.51 11.08
C ASP A 7 -10.00 -2.05 10.26
N ARG A 8 -10.27 -1.26 9.23
CA ARG A 8 -9.27 -0.77 8.27
C ARG A 8 -8.28 0.25 8.82
N PHE A 9 -8.54 0.82 10.01
CA PHE A 9 -7.69 1.83 10.64
C PHE A 9 -6.65 1.18 11.57
N HIS A 10 -6.99 0.05 12.19
CA HIS A 10 -6.10 -0.66 13.12
C HIS A 10 -5.48 -1.93 12.52
N PHE A 11 -5.95 -2.38 11.36
CA PHE A 11 -5.40 -3.57 10.71
C PHE A 11 -3.92 -3.37 10.34
N ASN A 12 -3.10 -4.38 10.63
CA ASN A 12 -1.72 -4.45 10.19
C ASN A 12 -1.55 -5.62 9.22
N ALA A 13 -1.31 -5.30 7.96
CA ALA A 13 -1.04 -6.28 6.92
C ALA A 13 0.41 -6.77 7.04
N LEU A 14 0.59 -8.05 7.38
CA LEU A 14 1.88 -8.71 7.38
C LEU A 14 2.10 -9.39 6.03
N VAL A 15 2.95 -8.79 5.20
CA VAL A 15 3.13 -9.19 3.79
C VAL A 15 4.61 -9.34 3.49
N SER A 16 4.98 -10.41 2.80
CA SER A 16 6.36 -10.60 2.35
C SER A 16 6.72 -9.59 1.26
N ASN A 17 8.00 -9.27 1.10
CA ASN A 17 8.43 -8.40 0.00
C ASN A 17 8.10 -9.01 -1.38
N GLN A 18 8.10 -10.34 -1.47
CA GLN A 18 7.78 -11.06 -2.69
C GLN A 18 6.30 -10.85 -3.07
N ASP A 19 5.38 -11.08 -2.12
CA ASP A 19 3.95 -10.89 -2.35
C ASP A 19 3.61 -9.44 -2.64
N LEU A 20 4.29 -8.50 -1.96
CA LEU A 20 4.13 -7.07 -2.19
C LEU A 20 4.38 -6.72 -3.66
N VAL A 21 5.50 -7.18 -4.21
CA VAL A 21 5.91 -6.88 -5.60
C VAL A 21 5.12 -7.67 -6.63
N GLU A 22 4.79 -8.94 -6.38
CA GLU A 22 4.12 -9.79 -7.37
C GLU A 22 2.61 -9.63 -7.41
N THR A 23 1.98 -9.30 -6.28
CA THR A 23 0.51 -9.29 -6.18
C THR A 23 -0.04 -7.87 -5.98
N TYR A 24 0.52 -7.09 -5.06
CA TYR A 24 -0.11 -5.84 -4.62
C TYR A 24 0.31 -4.61 -5.41
N LEU A 25 1.59 -4.49 -5.77
CA LEU A 25 2.15 -3.34 -6.47
C LEU A 25 1.95 -3.29 -7.99
N PRO A 26 1.82 -4.39 -8.75
CA PRO A 26 1.74 -4.31 -10.22
C PRO A 26 0.64 -3.39 -10.76
N PRO A 27 -0.59 -3.36 -10.18
CA PRO A 27 -1.62 -2.43 -10.63
C PRO A 27 -1.23 -0.95 -10.43
N PHE A 28 -0.52 -0.63 -9.35
CA PHE A 28 -0.04 0.73 -9.08
C PHE A 28 1.12 1.09 -9.99
N GLU A 29 2.04 0.16 -10.25
CA GLU A 29 3.16 0.34 -11.18
C GLU A 29 2.67 0.74 -12.57
N THR A 30 1.68 0.03 -13.14
CA THR A 30 1.09 0.40 -14.44
C THR A 30 0.43 1.77 -14.41
N CYS A 31 -0.34 2.09 -13.35
CA CYS A 31 -0.98 3.39 -13.22
C CYS A 31 0.02 4.55 -13.16
N ILE A 32 1.13 4.37 -12.45
CA ILE A 32 2.14 5.41 -12.24
C ILE A 32 3.05 5.52 -13.46
N ARG A 33 3.61 4.40 -13.93
CA ARG A 33 4.62 4.38 -15.01
C ARG A 33 3.99 4.62 -16.38
N ASP A 34 2.92 3.89 -16.69
CA ASP A 34 2.39 3.80 -18.06
C ASP A 34 1.29 4.85 -18.30
N VAL A 35 0.37 5.02 -17.34
CA VAL A 35 -0.76 5.97 -17.44
C VAL A 35 -0.42 7.37 -16.91
N ARG A 36 0.59 7.49 -16.03
CA ARG A 36 1.03 8.75 -15.42
C ARG A 36 -0.09 9.47 -14.68
N VAL A 37 -0.73 8.76 -13.75
CA VAL A 37 -1.77 9.34 -12.88
C VAL A 37 -1.25 10.58 -12.14
N ALA A 38 -2.12 11.57 -11.94
CA ALA A 38 -1.75 12.83 -11.29
C ALA A 38 -1.53 12.70 -9.78
N SER A 39 -2.18 11.74 -9.14
CA SER A 39 -2.11 11.54 -7.69
C SER A 39 -2.49 10.12 -7.31
N ILE A 40 -1.92 9.62 -6.21
CA ILE A 40 -2.33 8.38 -5.55
C ILE A 40 -2.76 8.67 -4.10
N MET A 41 -3.54 7.77 -3.52
CA MET A 41 -3.97 7.85 -2.12
C MET A 41 -3.39 6.65 -1.34
N CYS A 42 -2.81 6.93 -0.17
CA CYS A 42 -2.36 5.90 0.74
C CYS A 42 -3.53 5.24 1.47
N SER A 43 -3.36 3.98 1.88
CA SER A 43 -4.37 3.25 2.67
C SER A 43 -4.30 3.63 4.16
N PHE A 44 -5.38 3.32 4.89
CA PHE A 44 -5.48 3.63 6.32
C PHE A 44 -4.73 2.63 7.22
N ASN A 45 -4.54 1.41 6.74
CA ASN A 45 -3.94 0.32 7.49
C ASN A 45 -2.41 0.46 7.60
N ALA A 46 -1.82 -0.29 8.52
CA ALA A 46 -0.38 -0.50 8.56
C ALA A 46 0.02 -1.65 7.61
N ILE A 47 1.24 -1.57 7.07
CA ILE A 47 1.90 -2.63 6.31
C ILE A 47 3.22 -2.91 7.02
N ASN A 48 3.41 -4.14 7.49
CA ASN A 48 4.58 -4.57 8.26
C ASN A 48 4.89 -3.64 9.45
N GLY A 49 3.84 -3.19 10.15
CA GLY A 49 3.94 -2.35 11.35
C GLY A 49 4.08 -0.85 11.10
N VAL A 50 4.17 -0.41 9.84
CA VAL A 50 4.28 1.01 9.48
C VAL A 50 2.99 1.48 8.80
N PRO A 51 2.34 2.58 9.23
CA PRO A 51 1.19 3.14 8.53
C PRO A 51 1.51 3.42 7.07
N ALA A 52 0.63 3.03 6.14
CA ALA A 52 0.93 3.11 4.70
C ALA A 52 1.26 4.55 4.25
N CYS A 53 0.57 5.56 4.79
CA CYS A 53 0.83 6.97 4.50
C CYS A 53 2.17 7.49 5.04
N ALA A 54 2.76 6.84 6.05
CA ALA A 54 4.05 7.19 6.63
C ALA A 54 5.17 6.25 6.16
N ASN A 55 4.87 5.29 5.29
CA ASN A 55 5.83 4.32 4.81
C ASN A 55 6.66 4.93 3.67
N LYS A 56 7.88 5.34 4.00
CA LYS A 56 8.81 5.97 3.06
C LYS A 56 9.11 5.12 1.83
N PHE A 57 9.15 3.79 1.97
CA PHE A 57 9.38 2.90 0.83
C PHE A 57 8.20 2.96 -0.15
N LEU A 58 6.96 2.93 0.32
CA LEU A 58 5.78 3.02 -0.53
C LEU A 58 5.65 4.40 -1.20
N ILE A 59 5.88 5.48 -0.45
CA ILE A 59 5.64 6.85 -0.93
C ILE A 59 6.80 7.40 -1.76
N ASP A 60 8.06 7.17 -1.36
CA ASP A 60 9.21 7.78 -2.04
C ASP A 60 9.88 6.83 -3.04
N THR A 61 9.81 5.51 -2.84
CA THR A 61 10.51 4.54 -3.70
C THR A 61 9.60 3.92 -4.76
N ILE A 62 8.32 3.68 -4.45
CA ILE A 62 7.38 3.04 -5.37
C ILE A 62 6.49 4.06 -6.08
N ALA A 63 5.97 5.06 -5.35
CA ALA A 63 4.99 5.99 -5.88
C ALA A 63 5.54 7.18 -6.68
N ARG A 64 6.84 7.43 -6.61
CA ARG A 64 7.53 8.58 -7.21
C ARG A 64 8.55 8.11 -8.23
#